data_AF-A0A971M601-F1
#
_entry.id   AF-A0A971M601-F1
#
_cell.length_a   1.000
_cell.length_b   1.000
_cell.length_c   1.000
_cell.angle_alpha   90.00
_cell.angle_beta   90.00
_cell.angle_gamma   90.00
#
_symmetry.space_group_name_H-M   'P 1'
#
loop_
_entity.id
_entity.type
_entity.pdbx_description
1 polymer ?
#
loop_
_entity_poly.entity_id
_entity_poly.type
_entity_poly.pdbx_seq_one_letter_code
_entity_poly.pdbx_strand_id
1 'polypeptide(L)'
;MSVARNLRRLLRKKDLPSRNNRVFLESMEPRLLLSDVTAHWIGGSGNWSDPTHWDIGYAPNNGGGNTYKVIIDDVSNPIVTIDQSVAISGLTSTDTVKVDSGGSLTTSGTVSNSGDLIAAGGSLTLSGATVTNTGHTITADGGTIYLTNSTITGGTVQSTLAGGSVTVGGQSTLDAVTLNADTTIASGNSLYIRNGLTLNSTLTLSSAGTTWTELYFI
;
A
#
# COMPACT_ATOMS: atom_id res chain seq x y z
N MET A 1 -64.39 40.87 -67.29
CA MET A 1 -64.89 39.58 -67.79
C MET A 1 -64.47 38.50 -66.79
N SER A 2 -65.42 37.70 -66.30
CA SER A 2 -65.29 36.41 -65.59
C SER A 2 -64.52 36.35 -64.25
N VAL A 3 -65.18 36.23 -63.08
CA VAL A 3 -65.73 35.02 -62.38
C VAL A 3 -64.79 34.45 -61.30
N ALA A 4 -65.26 34.59 -60.05
CA ALA A 4 -65.19 33.73 -58.84
C ALA A 4 -64.55 32.32 -58.96
N ARG A 5 -64.09 31.58 -57.94
CA ARG A 5 -63.94 31.68 -56.46
C ARG A 5 -63.34 30.31 -56.01
N ASN A 6 -62.79 30.25 -54.78
CA ASN A 6 -62.71 29.06 -53.88
C ASN A 6 -61.63 27.99 -54.18
N LEU A 7 -60.93 27.33 -53.25
CA LEU A 7 -60.94 27.23 -51.78
C LEU A 7 -59.65 26.47 -51.38
N ARG A 8 -58.99 26.80 -50.25
CA ARG A 8 -58.68 25.85 -49.15
C ARG A 8 -57.73 26.43 -48.11
N ARG A 9 -58.26 26.42 -46.89
CA ARG A 9 -57.73 26.78 -45.56
C ARG A 9 -56.51 25.95 -45.17
N LEU A 10 -55.44 26.59 -44.69
CA LEU A 10 -54.40 25.94 -43.88
C LEU A 10 -53.93 26.87 -42.75
N LEU A 11 -54.58 26.67 -41.60
CA LEU A 11 -54.08 26.78 -40.22
C LEU A 11 -52.92 27.75 -39.96
N ARG A 12 -53.27 28.93 -39.42
CA ARG A 12 -52.36 29.80 -38.68
C ARG A 12 -51.95 29.09 -37.38
N LYS A 13 -50.82 28.36 -37.38
CA LYS A 13 -50.20 27.86 -36.15
C LYS A 13 -49.29 28.94 -35.58
N LYS A 14 -49.67 29.36 -34.38
CA LYS A 14 -49.03 30.29 -33.45
C LYS A 14 -47.55 29.95 -33.28
N ASP A 15 -46.66 30.94 -33.40
CA ASP A 15 -45.23 30.80 -33.10
C ASP A 15 -45.05 30.33 -31.66
N LEU A 16 -44.50 29.12 -31.48
CA LEU A 16 -44.08 28.62 -30.18
C LEU A 16 -42.61 29.04 -29.98
N PRO A 17 -42.24 29.61 -28.82
CA PRO A 17 -40.86 29.98 -28.57
C PRO A 17 -40.01 28.71 -28.49
N SER A 18 -39.05 28.57 -29.41
CA SER A 18 -38.01 27.55 -29.33
C SER A 18 -37.14 27.83 -28.12
N ARG A 19 -37.43 27.18 -26.98
CA ARG A 19 -36.48 27.06 -25.89
C ARG A 19 -35.31 26.23 -26.39
N ASN A 20 -34.22 26.89 -26.75
CA ASN A 20 -32.92 26.27 -26.94
C ASN A 20 -32.44 25.70 -25.61
N ASN A 21 -32.95 24.54 -25.19
CA ASN A 21 -32.28 23.71 -24.21
C ASN A 21 -31.08 23.08 -24.90
N ARG A 22 -30.01 23.86 -25.05
CA ARG A 22 -28.68 23.30 -25.31
C ARG A 22 -28.32 22.56 -24.03
N VAL A 23 -28.52 21.24 -24.04
CA VAL A 23 -27.87 20.37 -23.06
C VAL A 23 -26.38 20.56 -23.32
N PHE A 24 -25.70 21.30 -22.44
CA PHE A 24 -24.25 21.23 -22.37
C PHE A 24 -23.94 19.79 -21.96
N LEU A 25 -23.60 18.94 -22.93
CA LEU A 25 -22.70 17.84 -22.63
C LEU A 25 -21.37 18.52 -22.36
N GLU A 26 -21.06 18.73 -21.08
CA GLU A 26 -19.67 18.92 -20.68
C GLU A 26 -18.90 17.72 -21.24
N SER A 27 -17.86 17.99 -22.04
CA SER A 27 -16.95 16.93 -22.47
C SER A 27 -16.43 16.29 -21.19
N MET A 28 -16.70 15.01 -20.99
CA MET A 28 -16.12 14.28 -19.88
C MET A 28 -14.60 14.47 -19.98
N GLU A 29 -14.03 15.29 -19.10
CA GLU A 29 -12.58 15.27 -18.93
C GLU A 29 -12.20 13.83 -18.58
N PRO A 30 -11.16 13.26 -19.20
CA PRO A 30 -10.68 11.96 -18.80
C PRO A 30 -10.42 12.01 -17.30
N ARG A 31 -11.04 11.11 -16.53
CA ARG A 31 -10.55 10.86 -15.18
C ARG A 31 -9.15 10.27 -15.34
N LEU A 32 -8.12 11.10 -15.21
CA LEU A 32 -6.77 10.62 -14.98
C LEU A 32 -6.82 9.89 -13.64
N LEU A 33 -6.96 8.57 -13.69
CA LEU A 33 -6.57 7.75 -12.55
C LEU A 33 -5.09 8.07 -12.35
N LEU A 34 -4.74 8.67 -11.22
CA LEU A 34 -3.34 8.85 -10.84
C LEU A 34 -2.76 7.44 -10.73
N SER A 35 -2.11 6.98 -11.80
CA SER A 35 -1.47 5.68 -11.83
C SER A 35 -0.15 5.79 -11.08
N ASP A 36 0.13 4.82 -10.22
CA ASP A 36 1.43 4.77 -9.54
C ASP A 36 2.58 4.80 -10.57
N VAL A 37 3.57 5.64 -10.29
CA VAL A 37 4.84 5.63 -11.02
C VAL A 37 5.60 4.38 -10.59
N THR A 38 6.03 3.56 -11.55
CA THR A 38 6.88 2.39 -11.25
C THR A 38 8.33 2.84 -11.21
N ALA A 39 9.06 2.50 -10.15
CA ALA A 39 10.46 2.84 -9.95
C ALA A 39 11.27 1.56 -9.71
N HIS A 40 12.36 1.37 -10.47
CA HIS A 40 13.27 0.25 -10.34
C HIS A 40 14.56 0.69 -9.67
N TRP A 41 15.02 -0.11 -8.72
CA TRP A 41 16.39 -0.01 -8.23
C TRP A 41 17.35 -0.49 -9.32
N ILE A 42 18.34 0.33 -9.66
CA ILE A 42 19.38 0.04 -10.67
C ILE A 42 20.79 0.15 -10.10
N GLY A 43 20.90 0.43 -8.80
CA GLY A 43 22.17 0.57 -8.09
C GLY A 43 22.69 -0.75 -7.53
N GLY A 44 23.96 -0.75 -7.11
CA GLY A 44 24.44 -1.76 -6.18
C GLY A 44 23.86 -1.57 -4.77
N SER A 45 24.46 -2.20 -3.76
CA SER A 45 24.13 -1.91 -2.37
C SER A 45 24.34 -0.43 -2.06
N GLY A 46 23.34 0.20 -1.44
CA GLY A 46 23.40 1.65 -1.20
C GLY A 46 22.12 2.23 -0.61
N ASN A 47 22.11 3.54 -0.46
CA ASN A 47 21.05 4.30 0.19
C ASN A 47 19.88 4.59 -0.75
N TRP A 48 18.67 4.44 -0.24
CA TRP A 48 17.42 4.77 -0.94
C TRP A 48 17.40 6.21 -1.43
N SER A 49 17.94 7.13 -0.63
CA SER A 49 18.00 8.56 -0.93
C SER A 49 18.87 8.93 -2.13
N ASP A 50 19.75 8.04 -2.60
CA ASP A 50 20.63 8.31 -3.73
C ASP A 50 19.85 8.23 -5.07
N PRO A 51 19.65 9.36 -5.77
CA PRO A 51 18.91 9.38 -7.03
C PRO A 51 19.56 8.56 -8.14
N THR A 52 20.87 8.28 -8.05
CA THR A 52 21.60 7.51 -9.06
C THR A 52 21.33 6.01 -9.00
N HIS A 53 20.70 5.54 -7.92
CA HIS A 53 20.25 4.16 -7.77
C HIS A 53 18.83 3.91 -8.31
N TRP A 54 18.18 4.90 -8.92
CA TRP A 54 16.82 4.79 -9.43
C TRP A 54 16.74 5.07 -10.93
N ASP A 55 16.01 4.22 -11.66
CA ASP A 55 15.74 4.39 -13.08
C ASP A 55 15.02 5.70 -13.43
N ILE A 56 14.15 6.17 -12.51
CA ILE A 56 13.43 7.44 -12.63
C ILE A 56 14.28 8.67 -12.30
N GLY A 57 15.54 8.49 -11.89
CA GLY A 57 16.51 9.57 -11.63
C GLY A 57 16.28 10.34 -10.32
N TYR A 58 15.42 9.84 -9.43
CA TYR A 58 15.20 10.38 -8.08
C TYR A 58 14.61 9.30 -7.16
N ALA A 59 14.78 9.48 -5.84
CA ALA A 59 14.28 8.53 -4.85
C ALA A 59 12.74 8.56 -4.77
N PRO A 60 12.04 7.42 -4.94
CA PRO A 60 10.59 7.35 -4.82
C PRO A 60 10.14 7.56 -3.38
N ASN A 61 9.21 8.50 -3.17
CA ASN A 61 8.62 8.79 -1.86
C ASN A 61 7.26 9.50 -2.04
N ASN A 62 6.19 8.86 -1.57
CA ASN A 62 4.83 9.38 -1.62
C ASN A 62 4.74 10.67 -0.79
N GLY A 63 4.28 11.76 -1.39
CA GLY A 63 4.15 13.06 -0.72
C GLY A 63 4.31 14.28 -1.62
N GLY A 64 4.87 14.09 -2.83
CA GLY A 64 5.11 15.15 -3.82
C GLY A 64 4.11 15.21 -4.99
N GLY A 65 2.94 14.55 -4.88
CA GLY A 65 1.92 14.49 -5.93
C GLY A 65 1.92 13.22 -6.77
N ASN A 66 2.96 12.39 -6.67
CA ASN A 66 3.01 11.04 -7.23
C ASN A 66 2.90 9.99 -6.13
N THR A 67 2.40 8.82 -6.52
CA THR A 67 2.46 7.59 -5.74
C THR A 67 3.36 6.59 -6.46
N TYR A 68 4.07 5.74 -5.71
CA TYR A 68 5.11 4.87 -6.28
C TYR A 68 4.85 3.39 -6.03
N LYS A 69 5.03 2.56 -7.07
CA LYS A 69 5.27 1.12 -6.93
C LYS A 69 6.75 0.86 -7.17
N VAL A 70 7.41 0.22 -6.22
CA VAL A 70 8.85 0.02 -6.26
C VAL A 70 9.17 -1.43 -6.59
N ILE A 71 10.17 -1.63 -7.45
CA ILE A 71 10.71 -2.93 -7.82
C ILE A 71 12.22 -2.95 -7.50
N ILE A 72 12.64 -3.97 -6.75
CA ILE A 72 14.02 -4.19 -6.32
C ILE A 72 14.36 -5.66 -6.63
N ASP A 73 14.83 -5.89 -7.84
CA ASP A 73 15.09 -7.22 -8.40
C ASP A 73 16.39 -7.28 -9.20
N ASP A 74 17.44 -6.67 -8.67
CA ASP A 74 18.73 -6.62 -9.34
C ASP A 74 19.48 -7.95 -9.17
N VAL A 75 20.04 -8.45 -10.27
CA VAL A 75 20.76 -9.74 -10.31
C VAL A 75 21.97 -9.80 -9.37
N SER A 76 22.50 -8.65 -8.93
CA SER A 76 23.59 -8.58 -7.95
C SER A 76 23.13 -8.81 -6.51
N ASN A 77 21.81 -8.89 -6.25
CA ASN A 77 21.19 -9.03 -4.93
C ASN A 77 21.70 -7.95 -3.95
N PRO A 78 21.52 -6.65 -4.26
CA PRO A 78 22.00 -5.56 -3.43
C PRO A 78 21.29 -5.50 -2.06
N ILE A 79 21.94 -4.80 -1.13
CA ILE A 79 21.29 -4.33 0.11
C ILE A 79 20.83 -2.90 -0.12
N VAL A 80 19.52 -2.70 -0.28
CA VAL A 80 18.90 -1.38 -0.38
C VAL A 80 18.62 -0.86 1.02
N THR A 81 19.29 0.23 1.39
CA THR A 81 19.20 0.81 2.74
C THR A 81 18.21 1.98 2.75
N ILE A 82 17.12 1.83 3.48
CA ILE A 82 16.20 2.93 3.79
C ILE A 82 16.85 3.80 4.87
N ASP A 83 17.42 4.92 4.45
CA ASP A 83 18.19 5.87 5.28
C ASP A 83 17.40 7.13 5.66
N GLN A 84 16.13 7.21 5.26
CA GLN A 84 15.22 8.31 5.52
C GLN A 84 13.78 7.80 5.73
N SER A 85 12.83 8.71 5.98
CA SER A 85 11.40 8.33 5.98
C SER A 85 10.86 8.23 4.56
N VAL A 86 10.31 7.07 4.23
CA VAL A 86 9.83 6.69 2.90
C VAL A 86 8.42 6.15 3.02
N ALA A 87 7.51 6.65 2.18
CA ALA A 87 6.20 6.07 1.96
C ALA A 87 6.07 5.64 0.49
N ILE A 88 5.56 4.43 0.23
CA ILE A 88 5.31 3.91 -1.12
C ILE A 88 3.97 3.18 -1.17
N SER A 89 3.42 3.01 -2.37
CA SER A 89 2.14 2.32 -2.60
C SER A 89 2.31 0.82 -2.89
N GLY A 90 3.52 0.33 -3.08
CA GLY A 90 3.78 -1.09 -3.28
C GLY A 90 5.26 -1.40 -3.42
N LEU A 91 5.63 -2.64 -3.15
CA LEU A 91 7.01 -3.12 -3.20
C LEU A 91 7.05 -4.53 -3.79
N THR A 92 7.88 -4.75 -4.80
CA THR A 92 8.29 -6.09 -5.22
C THR A 92 9.78 -6.18 -4.99
N SER A 93 10.23 -7.11 -4.15
CA SER A 93 11.65 -7.26 -3.83
C SER A 93 12.06 -8.72 -3.91
N THR A 94 13.08 -9.03 -4.70
CA THR A 94 13.84 -10.30 -4.58
C THR A 94 15.10 -10.11 -3.75
N ASP A 95 15.47 -8.86 -3.47
CA ASP A 95 16.72 -8.50 -2.79
C ASP A 95 16.47 -8.11 -1.34
N THR A 96 17.53 -7.71 -0.63
CA THR A 96 17.42 -7.23 0.76
C THR A 96 17.05 -5.76 0.81
N VAL A 97 15.94 -5.45 1.49
CA VAL A 97 15.57 -4.08 1.89
C VAL A 97 15.78 -3.94 3.39
N LYS A 98 16.72 -3.07 3.76
CA LYS A 98 17.10 -2.82 5.16
C LYS A 98 16.68 -1.42 5.58
N VAL A 99 15.80 -1.31 6.56
CA VAL A 99 15.46 -0.04 7.21
C VAL A 99 16.44 0.22 8.35
N ASP A 100 17.36 1.16 8.15
CA ASP A 100 18.36 1.50 9.15
C ASP A 100 17.77 2.34 10.30
N SER A 101 18.51 2.52 11.38
CA SER A 101 18.06 3.21 12.61
C SER A 101 17.53 4.64 12.41
N GLY A 102 17.95 5.34 11.35
CA GLY A 102 17.44 6.66 10.98
C GLY A 102 16.28 6.63 9.97
N GLY A 103 15.92 5.46 9.46
CA GLY A 103 14.95 5.27 8.40
C GLY A 103 13.58 4.79 8.88
N SER A 104 12.57 5.05 8.06
CA SER A 104 11.28 4.38 8.16
C SER A 104 10.74 4.06 6.78
N LEU A 105 10.15 2.87 6.62
CA LEU A 105 9.48 2.47 5.38
C LEU A 105 8.01 2.20 5.68
N THR A 106 7.12 2.97 5.06
CA THR A 106 5.67 2.70 5.05
C THR A 106 5.25 2.24 3.67
N THR A 107 4.56 1.11 3.59
CA THR A 107 3.96 0.61 2.34
C THR A 107 2.49 0.29 2.55
N SER A 108 1.65 0.60 1.54
CA SER A 108 0.19 0.52 1.67
C SER A 108 -0.56 -0.31 0.64
N GLY A 109 0.11 -0.86 -0.36
CA GLY A 109 -0.51 -1.74 -1.36
C GLY A 109 0.10 -3.13 -1.37
N THR A 110 0.25 -3.69 -2.57
CA THR A 110 0.82 -5.03 -2.71
C THR A 110 2.31 -5.03 -2.37
N VAL A 111 2.70 -5.96 -1.51
CA VAL A 111 4.10 -6.27 -1.21
C VAL A 111 4.37 -7.71 -1.61
N SER A 112 5.27 -7.93 -2.56
CA SER A 112 5.79 -9.25 -2.91
C SER A 112 7.22 -9.34 -2.36
N ASN A 113 7.39 -10.00 -1.23
CA ASN A 113 8.70 -10.26 -0.66
C ASN A 113 9.19 -11.65 -1.07
N SER A 114 10.22 -11.66 -1.89
CA SER A 114 11.01 -12.83 -2.27
C SER A 114 12.50 -12.69 -1.96
N GLY A 115 12.86 -11.67 -1.18
CA GLY A 115 14.17 -11.47 -0.58
C GLY A 115 14.06 -11.38 0.93
N ASP A 116 14.66 -10.34 1.52
CA ASP A 116 14.58 -10.06 2.95
C ASP A 116 14.08 -8.63 3.21
N LEU A 117 13.08 -8.49 4.08
CA LEU A 117 12.66 -7.18 4.60
C LEU A 117 13.12 -7.06 6.05
N ILE A 118 14.04 -6.14 6.33
CA ILE A 118 14.72 -6.04 7.63
C ILE A 118 14.51 -4.65 8.22
N ALA A 119 13.82 -4.55 9.36
CA ALA A 119 13.82 -3.36 10.20
C ALA A 119 15.04 -3.39 11.14
N ALA A 120 16.18 -2.90 10.66
CA ALA A 120 17.47 -2.90 11.36
C ALA A 120 17.65 -1.64 12.22
N GLY A 121 17.02 -1.63 13.40
CA GLY A 121 16.91 -0.46 14.26
C GLY A 121 15.88 0.58 13.79
N GLY A 122 15.51 0.58 12.50
CA GLY A 122 14.45 1.42 11.93
C GLY A 122 13.04 0.87 12.10
N SER A 123 12.08 1.44 11.37
CA SER A 123 10.68 1.01 11.40
C SER A 123 10.15 0.60 10.02
N LEU A 124 9.58 -0.60 9.93
CA LEU A 124 8.83 -1.09 8.78
C LEU A 124 7.33 -1.08 9.11
N THR A 125 6.55 -0.26 8.41
CA THR A 125 5.11 -0.13 8.59
C THR A 125 4.35 -0.69 7.37
N LEU A 126 3.55 -1.72 7.61
CA LEU A 126 2.64 -2.33 6.64
C LEU A 126 1.23 -1.79 6.90
N SER A 127 0.82 -0.76 6.15
CA SER A 127 -0.38 0.04 6.40
C SER A 127 -1.43 -0.12 5.30
N GLY A 128 -2.40 -1.02 5.47
CA GLY A 128 -3.29 -1.41 4.36
C GLY A 128 -2.66 -2.40 3.38
N ALA A 129 -1.41 -2.79 3.63
CA ALA A 129 -0.64 -3.62 2.70
C ALA A 129 -1.14 -5.07 2.63
N THR A 130 -1.08 -5.65 1.43
CA THR A 130 -1.26 -7.09 1.22
C THR A 130 0.09 -7.69 0.87
N VAL A 131 0.66 -8.45 1.80
CA VAL A 131 2.02 -8.98 1.74
C VAL A 131 2.00 -10.47 1.40
N THR A 132 2.72 -10.84 0.36
CA THR A 132 3.09 -12.23 0.06
C THR A 132 4.55 -12.42 0.47
N ASN A 133 4.79 -13.34 1.41
CA ASN A 133 6.10 -13.59 2.01
C ASN A 133 6.42 -15.11 2.05
N THR A 134 5.77 -15.90 1.19
CA THR A 134 5.85 -17.37 1.25
C THR A 134 7.28 -17.86 1.05
N GLY A 135 7.84 -18.53 2.06
CA GLY A 135 9.22 -19.03 2.04
C GLY A 135 10.30 -18.03 2.42
N HIS A 136 9.93 -16.78 2.74
CA HIS A 136 10.86 -15.67 3.01
C HIS A 136 10.68 -15.08 4.42
N THR A 137 11.52 -14.10 4.75
CA THR A 137 11.57 -13.51 6.10
C THR A 137 11.26 -12.01 6.11
N ILE A 138 10.51 -11.60 7.14
CA ILE A 138 10.38 -10.20 7.57
C ILE A 138 10.96 -10.12 8.98
N THR A 139 12.02 -9.35 9.15
CA THR A 139 12.85 -9.38 10.36
C THR A 139 12.84 -8.03 11.07
N ALA A 140 12.51 -8.03 12.36
CA ALA A 140 12.77 -6.94 13.28
C ALA A 140 14.15 -7.12 13.92
N ASP A 141 15.18 -6.50 13.32
CA ASP A 141 16.58 -6.61 13.77
C ASP A 141 16.94 -5.43 14.67
N GLY A 142 16.42 -5.45 15.91
CA GLY A 142 16.52 -4.30 16.82
C GLY A 142 15.61 -3.12 16.45
N GLY A 143 14.88 -3.21 15.34
CA GLY A 143 13.86 -2.25 14.89
C GLY A 143 12.43 -2.71 15.19
N THR A 144 11.44 -2.04 14.60
CA THR A 144 10.02 -2.37 14.79
C THR A 144 9.33 -2.69 13.48
N ILE A 145 8.51 -3.74 13.48
CA ILE A 145 7.54 -4.00 12.42
C ILE A 145 6.15 -3.59 12.94
N TYR A 146 5.48 -2.69 12.21
CA TYR A 146 4.14 -2.22 12.55
C TYR A 146 3.11 -2.71 11.53
N LEU A 147 2.11 -3.44 11.99
CA LEU A 147 1.01 -3.94 11.19
C LEU A 147 -0.24 -3.11 11.48
N THR A 148 -0.78 -2.44 10.47
CA THR A 148 -2.05 -1.74 10.60
C THR A 148 -2.89 -1.97 9.36
N ASN A 149 -4.05 -2.61 9.54
CA ASN A 149 -4.96 -2.92 8.44
C ASN A 149 -4.31 -3.77 7.32
N SER A 150 -3.31 -4.59 7.64
CA SER A 150 -2.51 -5.34 6.68
C SER A 150 -2.72 -6.85 6.76
N THR A 151 -2.37 -7.55 5.69
CA THR A 151 -2.36 -9.02 5.63
C THR A 151 -0.98 -9.50 5.28
N ILE A 152 -0.44 -10.48 6.00
CA ILE A 152 0.78 -11.21 5.65
C ILE A 152 0.42 -12.65 5.33
N THR A 153 0.81 -13.13 4.16
CA THR A 153 0.60 -14.50 3.70
C THR A 153 1.92 -15.26 3.59
N GLY A 154 2.05 -16.31 4.38
CA GLY A 154 3.19 -17.23 4.37
C GLY A 154 4.47 -16.68 5.00
N GLY A 155 5.45 -17.58 5.14
CA GLY A 155 6.81 -17.27 5.58
C GLY A 155 6.93 -16.99 7.07
N THR A 156 8.03 -16.34 7.42
CA THR A 156 8.42 -16.08 8.82
C THR A 156 8.46 -14.59 9.11
N VAL A 157 7.84 -14.18 10.21
CA VAL A 157 8.08 -12.89 10.86
C VAL A 157 8.91 -13.15 12.11
N GLN A 158 10.08 -12.52 12.24
CA GLN A 158 11.05 -12.82 13.29
C GLN A 158 11.68 -11.58 13.92
N SER A 159 12.26 -11.77 15.10
CA SER A 159 13.14 -10.80 15.74
C SER A 159 14.49 -11.45 16.01
N THR A 160 15.59 -10.78 15.68
CA THR A 160 16.97 -11.33 15.75
C THR A 160 17.86 -10.65 16.78
N LEU A 161 17.53 -9.43 17.18
CA LEU A 161 18.28 -8.66 18.18
C LEU A 161 17.36 -8.14 19.28
N ALA A 162 17.92 -7.95 20.47
CA ALA A 162 17.21 -7.32 21.58
C ALA A 162 16.66 -5.94 21.15
N GLY A 163 15.39 -5.69 21.47
CA GLY A 163 14.67 -4.49 21.01
C GLY A 163 13.88 -4.68 19.71
N GLY A 164 14.12 -5.77 18.96
CA GLY A 164 13.30 -6.13 17.80
C GLY A 164 11.89 -6.54 18.23
N SER A 165 10.85 -5.89 17.70
CA SER A 165 9.46 -6.17 18.07
C SER A 165 8.47 -6.07 16.92
N VAL A 166 7.32 -6.71 17.08
CA VAL A 166 6.17 -6.57 16.17
C VAL A 166 5.00 -5.95 16.93
N THR A 167 4.36 -4.94 16.34
CA THR A 167 3.16 -4.31 16.91
C THR A 167 2.00 -4.36 15.91
N VAL A 168 0.83 -4.78 16.38
CA VAL A 168 -0.42 -4.73 15.63
C VAL A 168 -1.24 -3.54 16.13
N GLY A 169 -1.33 -2.49 15.30
CA GLY A 169 -2.00 -1.22 15.60
C GLY A 169 -3.15 -0.91 14.63
N GLY A 170 -3.88 -1.95 14.25
CA GLY A 170 -5.07 -1.91 13.41
C GLY A 170 -5.56 -3.33 13.17
N GLN A 171 -6.55 -3.50 12.31
CA GLN A 171 -7.10 -4.82 12.02
C GLN A 171 -6.19 -5.61 11.06
N SER A 172 -5.31 -6.47 11.56
CA SER A 172 -4.35 -7.18 10.71
C SER A 172 -4.63 -8.68 10.60
N THR A 173 -4.13 -9.33 9.55
CA THR A 173 -4.26 -10.77 9.33
C THR A 173 -2.89 -11.43 9.14
N LEU A 174 -2.65 -12.54 9.83
CA LEU A 174 -1.58 -13.47 9.55
C LEU A 174 -2.19 -14.73 8.92
N ASP A 175 -1.77 -15.07 7.71
CA ASP A 175 -2.27 -16.19 6.93
C ASP A 175 -1.13 -17.19 6.68
N ALA A 176 -1.17 -18.36 7.33
CA ALA A 176 -0.13 -19.39 7.26
C ALA A 176 1.29 -18.89 7.63
N VAL A 177 1.39 -18.07 8.69
CA VAL A 177 2.64 -17.42 9.12
C VAL A 177 3.32 -18.19 10.26
N THR A 178 4.65 -18.21 10.25
CA THR A 178 5.47 -18.54 11.43
C THR A 178 5.93 -17.25 12.12
N LEU A 179 5.65 -17.13 13.42
CA LEU A 179 5.95 -15.96 14.23
C LEU A 179 7.01 -16.29 15.29
N ASN A 180 8.22 -15.79 15.06
CA ASN A 180 9.42 -15.92 15.88
C ASN A 180 9.82 -14.56 16.49
N ALA A 181 8.84 -13.71 16.78
CA ALA A 181 9.05 -12.40 17.37
C ALA A 181 8.02 -12.13 18.45
N ASP A 182 8.45 -11.49 19.55
CA ASP A 182 7.51 -10.95 20.51
C ASP A 182 6.61 -9.91 19.81
N THR A 183 5.31 -10.16 19.90
CA THR A 183 4.29 -9.40 19.19
C THR A 183 3.27 -8.87 20.17
N THR A 184 2.95 -7.58 20.07
CA THR A 184 1.89 -6.96 20.86
C THR A 184 0.75 -6.51 19.97
N ILE A 185 -0.45 -6.98 20.25
CA ILE A 185 -1.68 -6.43 19.70
C ILE A 185 -2.08 -5.26 20.60
N ALA A 186 -1.96 -4.04 20.07
CA ALA A 186 -2.23 -2.83 20.83
C ALA A 186 -3.70 -2.74 21.25
N SER A 187 -3.98 -1.97 22.31
CA SER A 187 -5.34 -1.79 22.84
C SER A 187 -6.33 -1.33 21.77
N GLY A 188 -7.51 -1.96 21.68
CA GLY A 188 -8.53 -1.57 20.70
C GLY A 188 -8.32 -2.12 19.29
N ASN A 189 -7.37 -3.05 19.10
CA ASN A 189 -7.06 -3.63 17.80
C ASN A 189 -7.29 -5.15 17.79
N SER A 190 -7.32 -5.72 16.60
CA SER A 190 -7.57 -7.13 16.41
C SER A 190 -6.57 -7.76 15.45
N LEU A 191 -6.19 -9.01 15.74
CA LEU A 191 -5.39 -9.85 14.86
C LEU A 191 -6.22 -11.05 14.42
N TYR A 192 -6.25 -11.32 13.12
CA TYR A 192 -6.90 -12.48 12.53
C TYR A 192 -5.84 -13.50 12.12
N ILE A 193 -6.08 -14.76 12.46
CA ILE A 193 -5.25 -15.89 12.05
C ILE A 193 -6.04 -16.71 11.04
N ARG A 194 -5.47 -16.88 9.85
CA ARG A 194 -5.97 -17.73 8.76
C ARG A 194 -4.98 -18.83 8.47
N ASN A 195 -5.47 -20.01 8.08
CA ASN A 195 -4.65 -21.14 7.61
C ASN A 195 -3.49 -21.53 8.55
N GLY A 196 -3.65 -21.25 9.85
CA GLY A 196 -2.68 -21.59 10.89
C GLY A 196 -1.69 -20.47 11.25
N LEU A 197 -1.19 -20.54 12.48
CA LEU A 197 -0.09 -19.73 13.01
C LEU A 197 0.86 -20.68 13.74
N THR A 198 2.13 -20.67 13.38
CA THR A 198 3.19 -21.27 14.21
C THR A 198 3.73 -20.18 15.11
N LEU A 199 3.47 -20.23 16.42
CA LEU A 199 3.93 -19.23 17.37
C LEU A 199 5.12 -19.78 18.18
N ASN A 200 6.31 -19.20 18.01
CA ASN A 200 7.54 -19.57 18.71
C ASN A 200 8.03 -18.47 19.68
N SER A 201 7.18 -17.47 19.96
CA SER A 201 7.48 -16.31 20.81
C SER A 201 6.22 -15.85 21.56
N THR A 202 6.28 -14.69 22.22
CA THR A 202 5.13 -14.18 22.99
C THR A 202 4.18 -13.39 22.09
N LEU A 203 2.88 -13.68 22.16
CA LEU A 203 1.83 -12.84 21.61
C LEU A 203 1.03 -12.19 22.76
N THR A 204 1.18 -10.89 22.93
CA THR A 204 0.53 -10.11 23.99
C THR A 204 -0.71 -9.39 23.47
N LEU A 205 -1.85 -9.55 24.15
CA LEU A 205 -3.07 -8.77 23.88
C LEU A 205 -3.17 -7.65 24.93
N SER A 206 -2.98 -6.40 24.54
CA SER A 206 -2.82 -5.28 25.48
C SER A 206 -4.11 -4.48 25.71
N SER A 207 -5.22 -5.14 26.03
CA SER A 207 -6.49 -4.47 26.34
C SER A 207 -6.33 -3.45 27.47
N ALA A 208 -6.89 -2.25 27.30
CA ALA A 208 -6.88 -1.19 28.31
C ALA A 208 -8.26 -0.51 28.44
N GLY A 209 -8.66 -0.23 29.68
CA GLY A 209 -9.92 0.44 30.00
C GLY A 209 -11.13 -0.35 29.47
N THR A 210 -11.96 0.31 28.66
CA THR A 210 -13.15 -0.29 28.03
C THR A 210 -12.90 -0.73 26.58
N THR A 211 -11.65 -0.67 26.10
CA THR A 211 -11.29 -1.09 24.74
C THR A 211 -10.85 -2.55 24.72
N TRP A 212 -11.27 -3.26 23.69
CA TRP A 212 -11.09 -4.70 23.56
C TRP A 212 -9.93 -4.94 22.62
N THR A 213 -9.07 -5.89 22.95
CA THR A 213 -8.06 -6.42 22.04
C THR A 213 -8.44 -7.85 21.73
N GLU A 214 -8.58 -8.17 20.45
CA GLU A 214 -9.05 -9.49 20.03
C GLU A 214 -8.02 -10.26 19.21
N LEU A 215 -8.04 -11.58 19.38
CA LEU A 215 -7.35 -12.53 18.52
C LEU A 215 -8.41 -13.49 17.97
N TYR A 216 -8.58 -13.49 16.65
CA TYR A 216 -9.55 -14.33 15.96
C TYR A 216 -8.85 -15.45 15.20
N PHE A 217 -9.42 -16.65 15.25
CA PHE A 217 -9.07 -17.76 14.37
C PHE A 217 -10.25 -17.99 13.43
N ILE A 218 -10.02 -17.88 12.12
CA ILE A 218 -11.07 -17.89 11.09
C ILE A 218 -10.73 -18.81 9.92
#